data_AF-A0A918K2E5-F1
#
_entry.id   AF-A0A918K2E5-F1
#
_cell.length_a   1.000
_cell.length_b   1.000
_cell.length_c   1.000
_cell.angle_alpha   90.00
_cell.angle_beta   90.00
_cell.angle_gamma   90.00
#
_symmetry.space_group_name_H-M   'P 1'
#
loop_
_entity.id
_entity.type
_entity.pdbx_description
1 polymer ?
#
loop_
_entity_poly.entity_id
_entity_poly.type
_entity_poly.pdbx_seq_one_letter_code
_entity_poly.pdbx_strand_id
1 'polypeptide(L)'
;MFDIGFAELMVLAVLALVVVGPERLPVVARSVGRTVGQVKRYVRDLQWQLESEVRGDKKHDPSVMSDEVEPPLNPDPKETSKKDV
;
A
#
# COMPACT_ATOMS: atom_id res chain seq x y z
N MET A 1 -19.55 -20.89 -9.60
CA MET A 1 -20.92 -20.74 -9.06
C MET A 1 -21.23 -19.31 -8.59
N PHE A 2 -20.57 -18.31 -9.19
CA PHE A 2 -20.99 -16.90 -9.23
C PHE A 2 -20.50 -16.35 -10.57
N ASP A 3 -21.04 -16.92 -11.64
CA ASP A 3 -20.81 -16.45 -12.99
C ASP A 3 -21.77 -15.30 -13.24
N ILE A 4 -21.53 -14.15 -12.59
CA ILE A 4 -22.31 -12.93 -12.85
C ILE A 4 -21.87 -12.41 -14.21
N GLY A 5 -22.55 -12.87 -15.25
CA GLY A 5 -22.42 -12.37 -16.60
C GLY A 5 -23.23 -11.09 -16.80
N PHE A 6 -23.10 -10.54 -18.00
CA PHE A 6 -23.88 -9.37 -18.41
C PHE A 6 -25.39 -9.63 -18.34
N ALA A 7 -25.82 -10.87 -18.64
CA ALA A 7 -27.22 -11.27 -18.59
C ALA A 7 -27.80 -11.23 -17.16
N GLU A 8 -27.11 -11.80 -16.17
CA GLU A 8 -27.56 -11.73 -14.77
C GLU A 8 -27.66 -10.28 -14.26
N LEU A 9 -26.68 -9.44 -14.61
CA LEU A 9 -26.70 -8.02 -14.25
C LEU A 9 -27.92 -7.31 -14.82
N MET A 10 -28.26 -7.58 -16.09
CA MET A 10 -29.45 -7.01 -16.73
C MET A 10 -30.74 -7.43 -16.05
N VAL A 11 -30.88 -8.71 -15.70
CA VAL A 11 -32.06 -9.22 -14.98
C VAL A 11 -32.19 -8.54 -13.62
N LEU A 12 -31.09 -8.42 -12.86
CA LEU A 12 -31.09 -7.73 -11.56
C LEU A 12 -31.42 -6.24 -11.71
N ALA A 13 -30.91 -5.58 -12.75
CA ALA A 13 -31.22 -4.18 -13.01
C ALA A 13 -32.72 -3.99 -13.29
N VAL A 14 -33.32 -4.85 -14.11
CA VAL A 14 -34.77 -4.81 -14.37
C VAL A 14 -35.56 -5.07 -13.09
N LEU A 15 -35.19 -6.08 -12.29
CA LEU A 15 -35.85 -6.34 -11.00
C LEU A 15 -35.76 -5.15 -10.06
N ALA A 16 -34.59 -4.52 -9.96
CA ALA A 16 -34.41 -3.32 -9.14
C ALA A 16 -35.29 -2.16 -9.64
N LEU A 17 -35.41 -1.97 -10.96
CA LEU A 17 -36.29 -0.97 -11.55
C LEU A 17 -37.76 -1.24 -11.26
N VAL A 18 -38.20 -2.50 -11.26
CA VAL A 18 -39.60 -2.85 -10.95
C VAL A 18 -39.92 -2.68 -9.46
N VAL A 19 -39.03 -3.14 -8.58
CA VAL A 19 -39.25 -3.10 -7.12
C VAL A 19 -39.14 -1.67 -6.57
N VAL A 20 -38.10 -0.94 -6.97
CA VAL A 20 -37.80 0.40 -6.46
C VAL A 20 -38.50 1.47 -7.29
N GLY A 21 -38.65 1.25 -8.60
CA GLY A 21 -39.11 2.23 -9.58
C GLY A 21 -37.95 2.95 -10.27
N PRO A 22 -38.05 3.24 -11.59
CA PRO A 22 -36.99 3.89 -12.38
C PRO A 22 -36.66 5.30 -11.90
N GLU A 23 -37.62 6.02 -11.35
CA GLU A 23 -37.44 7.39 -10.85
C GLU A 23 -36.78 7.43 -9.47
N ARG A 24 -36.97 6.39 -8.65
CA ARG A 24 -36.47 6.32 -7.27
C ARG A 24 -35.08 5.71 -7.19
N LEU A 25 -34.75 4.77 -8.08
CA LEU A 25 -33.42 4.15 -8.17
C LEU A 25 -32.26 5.19 -8.26
N PRO A 26 -32.30 6.22 -9.12
CA PRO A 26 -31.23 7.23 -9.17
C PRO A 26 -31.16 8.08 -7.91
N VAL A 27 -32.28 8.31 -7.22
CA VAL A 27 -32.30 9.05 -5.94
C VAL A 27 -31.63 8.22 -4.85
N VAL A 28 -31.97 6.93 -4.73
CA VAL A 28 -31.36 6.01 -3.77
C VAL A 28 -29.87 5.84 -4.04
N ALA A 29 -29.49 5.62 -5.31
CA ALA A 29 -28.09 5.48 -5.70
C ALA A 29 -27.27 6.73 -5.37
N ARG A 30 -27.82 7.94 -5.56
CA ARG A 30 -27.15 9.20 -5.16
C ARG A 30 -27.01 9.32 -3.65
N SER A 31 -28.02 8.94 -2.88
CA SER A 31 -27.98 8.99 -1.41
C SER A 31 -26.94 8.02 -0.86
N VAL A 32 -26.98 6.75 -1.28
CA VAL A 32 -26.00 5.73 -0.88
C VAL A 32 -24.60 6.11 -1.38
N GLY A 33 -24.49 6.58 -2.62
CA GLY A 33 -23.22 7.00 -3.21
C GLY A 33 -22.55 8.16 -2.45
N ARG A 34 -23.33 9.11 -1.92
CA ARG A 34 -22.81 10.19 -1.07
C ARG A 34 -22.21 9.64 0.23
N THR A 35 -22.92 8.73 0.91
CA THR A 35 -22.44 8.11 2.15
C THR A 35 -21.20 7.26 1.91
N VAL A 36 -21.23 6.39 0.89
CA VAL A 36 -20.07 5.56 0.52
C VAL A 36 -18.88 6.43 0.10
N GLY A 37 -19.14 7.52 -0.63
CA GLY A 37 -18.10 8.48 -1.03
C GLY A 37 -17.45 9.19 0.15
N GLN A 38 -18.23 9.54 1.19
CA GLN A 38 -17.72 10.09 2.44
C GLN A 38 -16.84 9.06 3.18
N VAL A 39 -17.33 7.83 3.38
CA VAL A 39 -16.58 6.74 4.01
C VAL A 39 -15.25 6.47 3.29
N LYS A 40 -15.27 6.42 1.94
CA LYS A 40 -14.06 6.24 1.15
C LYS A 40 -13.02 7.34 1.37
N ARG A 41 -13.47 8.60 1.54
CA ARG A 41 -12.56 9.73 1.86
C ARG A 41 -11.96 9.55 3.24
N TYR A 42 -12.77 9.25 4.25
CA TYR A 42 -12.26 9.00 5.61
C TYR A 42 -11.23 7.87 5.64
N VAL A 43 -11.51 6.74 4.98
CA VAL A 43 -10.58 5.61 4.90
C VAL A 43 -9.26 6.01 4.23
N ARG A 44 -9.30 6.86 3.19
CA ARG A 44 -8.09 7.37 2.53
C ARG A 44 -7.29 8.30 3.45
N ASP A 45 -7.96 9.15 4.22
CA ASP A 45 -7.30 10.05 5.16
C ASP A 45 -6.63 9.28 6.31
N LEU A 46 -7.24 8.16 6.74
CA LEU A 46 -6.64 7.24 7.72
C LEU A 46 -5.39 6.54 7.15
N GLN A 47 -5.47 6.05 5.90
CA GLN A 47 -4.31 5.44 5.23
C GLN A 47 -3.11 6.41 5.15
N TRP A 48 -3.36 7.69 4.87
CA TRP A 48 -2.29 8.71 4.83
C TRP A 48 -1.67 8.97 6.19
N GLN A 49 -2.46 8.95 7.27
CA GLN A 49 -1.95 9.11 8.64
C GLN A 49 -1.09 7.90 9.05
N LEU A 50 -1.60 6.68 8.78
CA LEU A 50 -0.88 5.43 9.03
C LEU A 50 0.44 5.37 8.25
N GLU A 51 0.43 5.72 6.96
CA GLU A 51 1.65 5.73 6.15
C GLU A 51 2.65 6.80 6.63
N SER A 52 2.16 7.94 7.12
CA SER A 52 3.01 8.99 7.69
C SER A 52 3.64 8.59 9.02
N GLU A 53 2.94 7.83 9.86
CA GLU A 53 3.48 7.25 11.10
C GLU A 53 4.47 6.11 10.82
N VAL A 54 4.10 5.17 9.94
CA VAL A 54 4.97 4.03 9.57
C VAL A 54 6.24 4.50 8.85
N ARG A 55 6.18 5.62 8.11
CA ARG A 55 7.37 6.24 7.50
C ARG A 55 8.13 7.15 8.47
N GLY A 56 7.46 7.67 9.50
CA GLY A 56 8.07 8.38 10.62
C GLY A 56 9.01 7.49 11.45
N ASP A 57 8.74 6.19 11.52
CA ASP A 57 9.59 5.18 12.16
C ASP A 57 10.82 4.77 11.32
N LYS A 58 10.93 5.24 10.06
CA LYS A 58 12.09 4.98 9.18
C LYS A 58 13.10 6.13 9.14
N LYS A 59 13.25 6.85 10.25
CA LYS A 59 14.29 7.87 10.43
C LYS A 59 15.14 7.60 11.67
N HIS A 60 15.72 6.41 11.76
CA HIS A 60 17.00 6.21 12.44
C HIS A 60 17.68 4.94 11.91
N ASP A 61 18.37 5.08 10.78
CA ASP A 61 19.70 4.47 10.67
C ASP A 61 20.62 5.38 9.85
N PRO A 62 21.08 6.51 10.43
CA PRO A 62 22.35 7.07 10.07
C PRO A 62 23.41 6.36 10.93
N SER A 63 24.16 5.44 10.32
CA SER A 63 25.52 5.07 10.75
C SER A 63 25.70 4.68 12.23
N VAL A 64 25.51 3.40 12.57
CA VAL A 64 26.18 2.78 13.73
C VAL A 64 26.95 1.54 13.28
N MET A 65 28.28 1.69 13.34
CA MET A 65 29.35 0.70 13.51
C MET A 65 29.38 -0.51 12.55
N SER A 66 30.47 -0.70 11.79
CA SER A 66 31.72 -1.25 12.31
C SER A 66 31.52 -2.62 12.97
N ASP A 67 31.12 -3.62 12.18
CA ASP A 67 31.54 -5.00 12.42
C ASP A 67 32.82 -5.22 11.61
N GLU A 68 33.95 -5.00 12.29
CA GLU A 68 35.24 -5.47 11.86
C GLU A 68 35.35 -6.97 12.15
N VAL A 69 35.33 -7.81 11.11
CA VAL A 69 36.10 -9.07 11.06
C VAL A 69 36.41 -9.39 9.58
N GLU A 70 37.48 -8.83 9.02
CA GLU A 70 38.31 -9.63 8.11
C GLU A 70 39.14 -10.57 8.99
N PRO A 71 39.32 -11.89 8.71
CA PRO A 71 40.17 -12.36 7.58
C PRO A 71 39.84 -13.84 7.14
N PRO A 72 40.66 -14.63 6.40
CA PRO A 72 41.92 -14.35 5.72
C PRO A 72 41.94 -14.74 4.23
N LEU A 73 42.52 -13.89 3.39
CA LEU A 73 43.18 -14.35 2.17
C LEU A 73 44.66 -13.95 2.26
N ASN A 74 45.42 -14.68 3.09
CA ASN A 74 46.88 -14.71 3.04
C ASN A 74 47.27 -15.99 2.25
N PRO A 75 48.29 -16.00 1.38
CA PRO A 75 49.67 -15.71 1.77
C PRO A 75 50.34 -14.60 0.92
N ASP A 76 51.06 -13.69 1.59
CA ASP A 76 52.53 -13.54 1.56
C ASP A 76 53.26 -13.70 0.20
N PRO A 77 54.38 -12.98 -0.11
CA PRO A 77 55.30 -12.37 0.84
C PRO A 77 56.04 -11.07 0.36
N LYS A 78 56.86 -10.52 1.27
CA LYS A 78 58.02 -9.62 1.08
C LYS A 78 57.68 -8.12 1.11
N GLU A 79 58.09 -7.44 2.20
CA GLU A 79 59.38 -6.70 2.24
C GLU A 79 59.51 -5.85 0.96
N THR A 80 59.39 -4.54 0.98
CA THR A 80 60.41 -3.64 1.54
C THR A 80 59.85 -2.22 1.59
N SER A 81 59.98 -1.51 2.71
CA SER A 81 60.49 -0.14 2.64
C SER A 81 61.05 0.27 3.99
N LYS A 82 62.36 0.00 4.10
CA LYS A 82 63.36 0.95 4.60
C LYS A 82 62.88 1.85 5.74
N LYS A 83 63.07 1.29 6.92
CA LYS A 83 63.39 1.97 8.16
C LYS A 83 64.41 3.10 7.97
N ASP A 84 64.04 4.24 8.52
CA ASP A 84 64.79 5.04 9.48
C ASP A 84 65.97 5.92 9.01
N VAL A 85 65.92 7.15 9.53
CA VAL A 85 66.99 8.16 9.74
C VAL A 85 67.31 9.10 8.58
#